data_AF-A0A920TFI9-F1
#
_entry.id   AF-A0A920TFI9-F1
#
_cell.length_a   1.000
_cell.length_b   1.000
_cell.length_c   1.000
_cell.angle_alpha   90.00
_cell.angle_beta   90.00
_cell.angle_gamma   90.00
#
_symmetry.space_group_name_H-M   'P 1'
#
loop_
_entity.id
_entity.type
_entity.pdbx_description
1 polymer ?
#
loop_
_entity_poly.entity_id
_entity_poly.type
_entity_poly.pdbx_seq_one_letter_code
_entity_poly.pdbx_strand_id
1 'polypeptide(L)'
;MWIRPVKFYPMLKLVAMGGRRIDLNSADLSVILQETVLDTRKAEVLIEARPFWDYSELRMLPGFGKKTLQKLADVATVVPPQPIDINLCSAADLQSIPGVGTVLARRIVEERPYGGLEE
;
A
#
# COMPACT_ATOMS: atom_id res chain seq x y z
N MET A 1 -17.61 -17.21 -42.74
CA MET A 1 -17.41 -17.72 -41.37
C MET A 1 -15.94 -17.51 -41.02
N TRP A 2 -15.60 -16.40 -40.37
CA TRP A 2 -14.20 -16.04 -40.06
C TRP A 2 -13.86 -16.53 -38.65
N ILE A 3 -12.95 -17.51 -38.56
CA ILE A 3 -12.41 -18.00 -37.30
C ILE A 3 -11.26 -17.07 -36.89
N ARG A 4 -11.38 -16.42 -35.73
CA ARG A 4 -10.29 -15.63 -35.13
C ARG A 4 -9.28 -16.61 -34.51
N PRO A 5 -7.96 -16.43 -34.69
CA PRO A 5 -6.98 -17.35 -34.13
C PRO A 5 -6.96 -17.26 -32.59
N VAL A 6 -7.04 -18.41 -31.95
CA VAL A 6 -6.91 -18.58 -30.50
C VAL A 6 -5.45 -18.35 -30.15
N LYS A 7 -5.16 -17.32 -29.36
CA LYS A 7 -3.81 -17.12 -28.80
C LYS A 7 -3.54 -18.25 -27.80
N PHE A 8 -2.61 -19.11 -28.16
CA PHE A 8 -2.09 -20.17 -27.30
C PHE A 8 -1.13 -19.53 -26.28
N TYR A 9 -1.60 -19.37 -25.05
CA TYR A 9 -0.74 -19.06 -23.90
C TYR A 9 -0.61 -20.37 -23.10
N PRO A 10 0.60 -20.95 -22.96
CA PRO A 10 0.75 -22.19 -22.22
C PRO A 10 0.38 -21.98 -20.74
N MET A 11 -0.52 -22.84 -20.29
CA MET A 11 -1.06 -22.95 -18.94
C MET A 11 0.04 -23.34 -17.93
N LEU A 12 -0.03 -22.70 -16.75
CA LEU A 12 0.31 -23.27 -15.44
C LEU A 12 1.75 -23.77 -15.21
N LYS A 13 2.56 -22.94 -14.54
CA LYS A 13 3.28 -23.43 -13.37
C LYS A 13 2.39 -23.25 -12.15
N LEU A 14 1.65 -24.31 -11.83
CA LEU A 14 1.02 -24.51 -10.53
C LEU A 14 1.96 -25.41 -9.73
N VAL A 15 2.95 -24.83 -9.03
CA VAL A 15 3.71 -25.53 -7.99
C VAL A 15 4.06 -24.52 -6.88
N ALA A 16 3.24 -24.57 -5.84
CA ALA A 16 3.44 -24.22 -4.43
C ALA A 16 4.75 -23.52 -4.00
N MET A 17 4.64 -22.36 -3.33
CA MET A 17 5.59 -21.93 -2.29
C MET A 17 4.89 -21.11 -1.17
N GLY A 18 4.33 -21.77 -0.16
CA GLY A 18 4.27 -21.26 1.23
C GLY A 18 3.65 -19.88 1.52
N GLY A 19 2.36 -19.68 1.19
CA GLY A 19 1.39 -18.93 2.02
C GLY A 19 1.78 -17.58 2.63
N ARG A 20 2.62 -16.76 2.00
CA ARG A 20 2.87 -15.38 2.44
C ARG A 20 2.36 -14.41 1.40
N ARG A 21 1.26 -13.75 1.75
CA ARG A 21 0.81 -12.55 1.03
C ARG A 21 1.91 -11.51 1.06
N ILE A 22 2.15 -10.85 -0.08
CA ILE A 22 3.11 -9.74 -0.14
C ILE A 22 2.59 -8.55 0.65
N ASP A 23 3.47 -7.80 1.33
CA ASP A 23 3.09 -6.54 1.94
C ASP A 23 3.16 -5.39 0.93
N LEU A 24 2.02 -4.74 0.70
CA LEU A 24 1.89 -3.65 -0.25
C LEU A 24 2.63 -2.38 0.16
N ASN A 25 3.04 -2.22 1.42
CA ASN A 25 3.86 -1.10 1.86
C ASN A 25 5.36 -1.33 1.67
N SER A 26 5.80 -2.59 1.73
CA SER A 26 7.23 -2.95 1.70
C SER A 26 7.71 -3.55 0.36
N ALA A 27 6.82 -4.13 -0.46
CA ALA A 27 7.21 -4.79 -1.71
C ALA A 27 7.75 -3.79 -2.75
N ASP A 28 8.86 -4.10 -3.44
CA ASP A 28 9.33 -3.26 -4.54
C ASP A 28 8.51 -3.46 -5.83
N LEU A 29 8.78 -2.62 -6.84
CA LEU A 29 8.08 -2.65 -8.13
C LEU A 29 8.15 -4.02 -8.82
N SER A 30 9.30 -4.68 -8.78
CA SER A 30 9.48 -5.97 -9.45
C SER A 30 8.67 -7.05 -8.76
N VAL A 31 8.66 -7.05 -7.42
CA VAL A 31 7.82 -7.96 -6.62
C VAL A 31 6.34 -7.75 -6.91
N ILE A 32 5.87 -6.49 -6.97
CA ILE A 32 4.46 -6.21 -7.30
C ILE A 32 4.09 -6.76 -8.68
N LEU A 33 4.94 -6.56 -9.69
CA LEU A 33 4.65 -7.00 -11.06
C LEU A 33 4.72 -8.52 -11.23
N GLN A 34 5.54 -9.22 -10.44
CA GLN A 34 5.68 -10.67 -10.49
C GLN A 34 4.58 -11.38 -9.71
N GLU A 35 4.24 -10.88 -8.52
CA GLU A 35 3.38 -11.58 -7.56
C GLU A 35 1.92 -11.13 -7.64
N THR A 36 1.61 -10.08 -8.40
CA THR A 36 0.24 -9.57 -8.56
C THR A 36 -0.22 -9.54 -10.01
N VAL A 37 -1.50 -9.27 -10.18
CA VAL A 37 -2.15 -9.14 -11.50
C VAL A 37 -2.01 -7.74 -12.09
N LEU A 38 -1.26 -6.86 -11.45
CA LEU A 38 -1.19 -5.44 -11.81
C LEU A 38 -0.26 -5.22 -13.00
N ASP A 39 -0.63 -4.23 -13.82
CA ASP A 39 0.26 -3.68 -14.83
C ASP A 39 1.22 -2.64 -14.20
N THR A 40 2.24 -2.26 -14.96
CA THR A 40 3.27 -1.29 -14.54
C THR A 40 2.68 0.00 -14.02
N ARG A 41 1.67 0.57 -14.70
CA ARG A 41 1.07 1.84 -14.30
C ARG A 41 0.38 1.74 -12.95
N LYS A 42 -0.38 0.68 -12.71
CA LYS A 42 -1.04 0.47 -11.41
C LYS A 42 -0.03 0.20 -10.30
N ALA A 43 1.04 -0.55 -10.58
CA ALA A 43 2.09 -0.80 -9.61
C ALA A 43 2.82 0.49 -9.21
N GLU A 44 3.10 1.38 -10.15
CA GLU A 44 3.65 2.71 -9.89
C GLU A 44 2.71 3.56 -9.02
N VAL A 45 1.42 3.60 -9.35
CA VAL A 45 0.41 4.30 -8.53
C VAL A 45 0.38 3.79 -7.09
N LEU A 46 0.54 2.48 -6.86
CA LEU A 46 0.65 1.95 -5.50
C LEU A 46 1.90 2.48 -4.79
N ILE A 47 3.05 2.43 -5.45
CA ILE A 47 4.33 2.82 -4.84
C ILE A 47 4.33 4.31 -4.49
N GLU A 48 3.80 5.16 -5.38
CA GLU A 48 3.72 6.61 -5.17
C GLU A 48 2.75 6.99 -4.06
N ALA A 49 1.68 6.20 -3.86
CA ALA A 49 0.66 6.48 -2.86
C ALA A 49 0.97 5.88 -1.47
N ARG A 50 2.09 5.19 -1.31
CA ARG A 50 2.51 4.65 -0.01
C ARG A 50 2.84 5.76 1.01
N PRO A 51 2.78 5.42 2.31
CA PRO A 51 2.25 4.17 2.89
C PRO A 51 0.72 4.12 2.93
N PHE A 52 0.16 2.91 2.97
CA PHE A 52 -1.27 2.67 3.22
C PHE A 52 -1.52 2.24 4.67
N TRP A 53 -2.55 2.77 5.31
CA TRP A 53 -2.97 2.32 6.65
C TRP A 53 -3.86 1.08 6.58
N ASP A 54 -4.74 1.03 5.59
CA ASP A 54 -5.65 -0.10 5.42
C ASP A 54 -6.06 -0.33 3.95
N TYR A 55 -6.93 -1.32 3.74
CA TYR A 55 -7.44 -1.69 2.43
C TYR A 55 -8.39 -0.67 1.79
N SER A 56 -9.03 0.19 2.59
CA SER A 56 -10.01 1.16 2.10
C SER A 56 -9.34 2.26 1.27
N GLU A 57 -8.12 2.64 1.63
CA GLU A 57 -7.31 3.62 0.90
C GLU A 57 -6.99 3.18 -0.53
N LEU A 58 -6.78 1.88 -0.74
CA LEU A 58 -6.52 1.33 -2.07
C LEU A 58 -7.68 1.60 -3.04
N ARG A 59 -8.92 1.67 -2.55
CA ARG A 59 -10.10 1.96 -3.39
C ARG A 59 -10.12 3.39 -3.91
N MET A 60 -9.40 4.31 -3.26
CA MET A 60 -9.31 5.71 -3.66
C MET A 60 -8.34 5.91 -4.83
N LEU A 61 -7.50 4.91 -5.14
CA LEU A 61 -6.50 4.99 -6.19
C LEU A 61 -7.11 4.84 -7.59
N PRO A 62 -6.64 5.62 -8.58
CA PRO A 62 -7.12 5.53 -9.95
C PRO A 62 -6.84 4.12 -10.53
N GLY A 63 -7.89 3.45 -11.02
CA GLY A 63 -7.79 2.10 -11.60
C GLY A 63 -7.90 0.94 -10.59
N PHE A 64 -8.11 1.22 -9.31
CA PHE A 64 -8.26 0.24 -8.23
C PHE A 64 -9.73 -0.03 -7.88
N GLY A 65 -10.52 -0.39 -8.90
CA GLY A 65 -11.91 -0.82 -8.70
C GLY A 65 -12.03 -2.18 -8.00
N LYS A 66 -13.26 -2.54 -7.61
CA LYS A 66 -13.60 -3.78 -6.88
C LYS A 66 -12.93 -5.06 -7.43
N LYS A 67 -12.89 -5.22 -8.76
CA LYS A 67 -12.27 -6.41 -9.39
C LYS A 67 -10.76 -6.47 -9.18
N THR A 68 -10.07 -5.32 -9.24
CA THR A 68 -8.62 -5.23 -8.99
C THR A 68 -8.35 -5.56 -7.52
N LEU A 69 -9.09 -4.94 -6.61
CA LEU A 69 -8.94 -5.15 -5.17
C LEU A 69 -9.22 -6.59 -4.75
N GLN A 70 -10.23 -7.24 -5.32
CA GLN A 70 -10.52 -8.65 -5.02
C GLN A 70 -9.34 -9.57 -5.38
N LYS A 71 -8.70 -9.33 -6.54
CA LYS A 71 -7.54 -10.12 -6.96
C LYS A 71 -6.31 -9.84 -6.11
N LEU A 72 -6.10 -8.58 -5.70
CA LEU A 72 -5.03 -8.21 -4.78
C LEU A 72 -5.24 -8.84 -3.40
N ALA A 73 -6.48 -8.86 -2.92
CA ALA A 73 -6.79 -9.41 -1.61
C ALA A 73 -6.32 -10.86 -1.49
N ASP A 74 -6.34 -11.66 -2.55
CA ASP A 74 -5.90 -13.06 -2.49
C ASP A 74 -4.38 -13.21 -2.26
N VAL A 75 -3.58 -12.30 -2.81
CA VAL A 75 -2.11 -12.43 -2.91
C VAL A 75 -1.31 -11.40 -2.11
N ALA A 76 -1.97 -10.34 -1.62
CA ALA A 76 -1.32 -9.21 -0.96
C ALA A 76 -1.99 -8.86 0.37
N THR A 77 -1.31 -8.06 1.19
CA THR A 77 -1.79 -7.51 2.45
C THR A 77 -1.29 -6.08 2.60
N VAL A 78 -2.01 -5.27 3.37
CA VAL A 78 -1.51 -3.98 3.86
C VAL A 78 -1.08 -4.20 5.30
N VAL A 79 0.21 -4.09 5.59
CA VAL A 79 0.68 -4.02 6.97
C VAL A 79 0.74 -2.54 7.34
N PRO A 80 -0.12 -2.05 8.26
CA PRO A 80 -0.08 -0.67 8.67
C PRO A 80 1.31 -0.37 9.28
N PRO A 81 1.91 0.78 8.96
CA PRO A 81 3.13 1.18 9.62
C PRO A 81 2.86 1.47 11.09
N GLN A 82 3.94 1.50 11.87
CA GLN A 82 3.85 1.66 13.32
C GLN A 82 3.32 3.05 13.68
N PRO A 83 2.28 3.14 14.54
CA PRO A 83 1.84 4.41 15.08
C PRO A 83 2.98 5.11 15.84
N ILE A 84 3.08 6.42 15.66
CA ILE A 84 4.05 7.26 16.35
C ILE A 84 3.36 7.90 17.55
N ASP A 85 3.94 7.74 18.75
CA ASP A 85 3.46 8.44 19.93
C ASP A 85 3.79 9.93 19.82
N ILE A 86 2.74 10.73 19.56
CA ILE A 86 2.83 12.18 19.41
C ILE A 86 3.20 12.91 20.69
N ASN A 87 3.27 12.27 21.85
CA ASN A 87 3.73 12.93 23.08
C ASN A 87 5.22 12.69 23.33
N LEU A 88 5.82 11.67 22.72
CA LEU A 88 7.18 11.22 23.00
C LEU A 88 8.14 11.29 21.80
N CYS A 89 7.63 11.27 20.56
CA CYS A 89 8.49 11.18 19.37
C CYS A 89 9.31 12.46 19.12
N SER A 90 10.39 12.34 18.37
CA SER A 90 11.20 13.51 18.00
C SER A 90 10.51 14.36 16.92
N ALA A 91 10.96 15.61 16.76
CA ALA A 91 10.52 16.45 15.64
C ALA A 91 10.91 15.86 14.27
N ALA A 92 11.98 15.05 14.21
CA ALA A 92 12.38 14.38 12.98
C ALA A 92 11.42 13.23 12.65
N ASP A 93 10.99 12.45 13.66
CA ASP A 93 9.99 11.39 13.48
C ASP A 93 8.66 11.95 12.99
N LEU A 94 8.20 13.08 13.54
CA LEU A 94 7.01 13.78 13.03
C LEU A 94 7.16 14.19 11.57
N GLN A 95 8.33 14.67 11.16
CA GLN A 95 8.57 15.10 9.77
C GLN A 95 8.61 13.93 8.78
N SER A 96 8.74 12.69 9.27
CA SER A 96 8.62 11.50 8.41
C SER A 96 7.17 11.23 7.98
N ILE A 97 6.19 11.83 8.65
CA ILE A 97 4.77 11.69 8.34
C ILE A 97 4.44 12.55 7.11
N PRO A 98 3.86 11.96 6.04
CA PRO A 98 3.43 12.73 4.87
C PRO A 98 2.52 13.89 5.24
N GLY A 99 2.84 15.09 4.74
CA GLY A 99 2.10 16.33 5.04
C GLY A 99 2.55 17.07 6.30
N VAL A 100 3.44 16.50 7.12
CA VAL A 100 3.98 17.16 8.32
C VAL A 100 5.36 17.75 8.01
N GLY A 101 5.39 19.05 7.68
CA GLY A 101 6.64 19.79 7.51
C GLY A 101 7.22 20.30 8.84
N THR A 102 8.42 20.89 8.78
CA THR A 102 9.13 21.46 9.95
C THR A 102 8.28 22.40 10.80
N VAL A 103 7.45 23.23 10.18
CA VAL A 103 6.59 24.19 10.89
C VAL A 103 5.52 23.47 11.72
N LEU A 104 4.86 22.47 11.14
CA LEU A 104 3.83 21.68 11.84
C LEU A 104 4.45 20.81 12.92
N ALA A 105 5.57 20.14 12.61
CA ALA A 105 6.29 19.31 13.58
C ALA A 105 6.72 20.13 14.81
N ARG A 106 7.24 21.34 14.60
CA ARG A 106 7.62 22.25 15.68
C ARG A 106 6.42 22.64 16.54
N ARG A 107 5.29 23.01 15.93
CA ARG A 107 4.07 23.36 16.67
C ARG A 107 3.57 22.20 17.53
N ILE A 108 3.56 20.98 16.96
CA ILE A 108 3.18 19.76 17.70
C ILE A 108 4.08 19.56 18.91
N VAL A 109 5.40 19.72 18.78
CA VAL A 109 6.34 19.55 19.90
C VAL A 109 6.15 20.62 20.98
N GLU A 110 5.92 21.87 20.59
CA GLU A 110 5.73 23.00 21.50
C GLU A 110 4.43 22.89 22.33
N GLU A 111 3.40 22.24 21.80
CA GLU A 111 2.07 22.14 22.44
C GLU A 111 1.86 20.87 23.28
N ARG A 112 2.77 19.90 23.25
CA ARG A 112 2.70 18.68 24.08
C ARG A 112 2.77 19.00 25.59
N PRO A 113 2.20 18.14 26.45
CA PRO A 113 1.52 16.88 26.12
C PRO A 113 0.05 17.09 25.73
N TYR A 114 -0.40 16.31 24.76
CA TYR A 114 -1.81 16.19 24.42
C TYR A 114 -2.48 15.17 25.34
N GLY A 115 -3.67 15.53 25.85
CA GLY A 115 -4.53 14.63 26.62
C GLY A 115 -5.15 13.53 25.75
N GLY A 116 -5.79 12.55 26.39
CA GLY A 116 -6.61 11.56 25.69
C GLY A 116 -7.84 12.20 25.06
N LEU A 117 -8.42 11.53 24.06
CA LEU A 117 -9.74 11.90 23.56
C LEU A 117 -10.77 11.53 24.63
N GLU A 118 -11.59 12.50 25.05
CA GLU A 118 -12.81 12.21 25.81
C GLU A 118 -13.80 11.52 24.84
N GLU A 119 -14.36 10.36 25.24
CA GLU A 119 -15.37 9.60 24.47
C GLU A 119 -16.75 10.26 24.48
#